data_AF-A0A9X1T5P5-F1
#
_entry.id   AF-A0A9X1T5P5-F1
#
_cell.length_a   1.000
_cell.length_b   1.000
_cell.length_c   1.000
_cell.angle_alpha   90.00
_cell.angle_beta   90.00
_cell.angle_gamma   90.00
#
_symmetry.space_group_name_H-M   'P 1'
#
loop_
_entity.id
_entity.type
_entity.pdbx_description
1 polymer ?
#
loop_
_entity_poly.entity_id
_entity_poly.type
_entity_poly.pdbx_seq_one_letter_code
_entity_poly.pdbx_strand_id
1 'polypeptide(L)'
;MKRFALILLPVLVLAHPAAAAGPDVAADAAALKACVEGAKDDPRSCIETVVDPCVDGLSSETETGVNGCYDREAEAWDTVLNENYKAAMKDASSYDAEAKENGGDPGAADGLKKAQRAWIAFRDAECDRLYARNMDGTIRFTVYAACQNRMTAERAIELGLTDEPR
;
A
#
# COMPACT_ATOMS: atom_id res chain seq x y z
N MET A 1 19.92 -9.63 -56.37
CA MET A 1 19.50 -10.52 -55.26
C MET A 1 20.44 -10.30 -54.07
N LYS A 2 20.10 -9.40 -53.13
CA LYS A 2 20.87 -9.18 -51.90
C LYS A 2 20.14 -9.86 -50.73
N ARG A 3 20.77 -10.86 -50.13
CA ARG A 3 20.26 -11.60 -48.97
C ARG A 3 20.42 -10.73 -47.72
N PHE A 4 19.32 -10.27 -47.14
CA PHE A 4 19.32 -9.63 -45.83
C PHE A 4 19.30 -10.74 -44.76
N ALA A 5 20.38 -10.82 -43.99
CA ALA A 5 20.43 -11.68 -42.80
C ALA A 5 19.67 -10.97 -41.67
N LEU A 6 18.55 -11.53 -41.23
CA LEU A 6 17.86 -11.12 -40.01
C LEU A 6 18.67 -11.61 -38.81
N ILE A 7 19.26 -10.68 -38.06
CA ILE A 7 19.89 -10.96 -36.77
C ILE A 7 18.81 -10.80 -35.70
N LEU A 8 18.36 -11.92 -35.13
CA LEU A 8 17.49 -11.96 -33.95
C LEU A 8 18.34 -11.64 -32.71
N LEU A 9 18.21 -10.42 -32.19
CA LEU A 9 18.75 -10.05 -30.88
C LEU A 9 17.81 -10.55 -29.77
N PRO A 10 18.32 -11.24 -28.74
CA PRO A 10 17.50 -11.67 -27.61
C PRO A 10 17.13 -10.45 -26.76
N VAL A 11 15.83 -10.23 -26.57
CA VAL A 11 15.31 -9.22 -25.63
C VAL A 11 15.56 -9.75 -24.22
N LEU A 12 16.56 -9.18 -23.54
CA LEU A 12 16.86 -9.46 -22.14
C LEU A 12 15.82 -8.72 -21.28
N VAL A 13 14.83 -9.44 -20.75
CA VAL A 13 13.87 -8.88 -19.79
C VAL A 13 14.60 -8.75 -18.45
N LEU A 14 15.03 -7.54 -18.10
CA LEU A 14 15.52 -7.22 -16.76
C LEU A 14 14.33 -7.28 -15.79
N ALA A 15 14.28 -8.35 -14.99
CA ALA A 15 13.42 -8.40 -13.82
C ALA A 15 13.83 -7.25 -12.89
N HIS A 16 12.98 -6.22 -12.80
CA HIS A 16 13.19 -5.16 -11.83
C HIS A 16 12.88 -5.73 -10.45
N PRO A 17 13.82 -5.69 -9.49
CA PRO A 17 13.50 -6.08 -8.12
C PRO A 17 12.40 -5.15 -7.62
N ALA A 18 11.39 -5.73 -6.96
CA ALA A 18 10.46 -4.94 -6.15
C ALA A 18 11.31 -4.04 -5.24
N ALA A 19 11.04 -2.74 -5.22
CA ALA A 19 11.79 -1.78 -4.44
C ALA A 19 11.90 -2.29 -2.99
N ALA A 20 13.14 -2.59 -2.56
CA ALA A 20 13.39 -2.87 -1.16
C ALA A 20 13.26 -1.53 -0.43
N ALA A 21 12.27 -1.42 0.45
CA ALA A 21 12.11 -0.29 1.34
C ALA A 21 13.45 0.05 2.03
N GLY A 22 13.80 1.33 2.08
CA GLY A 22 15.02 1.78 2.77
C GLY A 22 14.98 1.43 4.27
N PRO A 23 16.13 1.46 4.97
CA PRO A 23 16.19 1.14 6.40
C PRO A 23 15.24 1.98 7.26
N ASP A 24 15.01 3.25 6.89
CA ASP A 24 14.11 4.14 7.62
C ASP A 24 12.64 3.72 7.45
N VAL A 25 12.23 3.32 6.25
CA VAL A 25 10.86 2.86 5.94
C VAL A 25 10.54 1.53 6.64
N ALA A 26 11.52 0.62 6.73
CA ALA A 26 11.36 -0.63 7.45
C ALA A 26 11.17 -0.40 8.97
N ALA A 27 11.91 0.56 9.55
CA ALA A 27 11.76 0.94 10.95
C ALA A 27 10.38 1.59 11.20
N ASP A 28 9.93 2.46 10.31
CA ASP A 28 8.59 3.06 10.38
C ASP A 28 7.49 2.00 10.29
N ALA A 29 7.58 1.08 9.34
CA ALA A 29 6.61 0.01 9.19
C ALA A 29 6.53 -0.86 10.46
N ALA A 30 7.65 -1.09 11.15
CA ALA A 30 7.67 -1.75 12.45
C ALA A 30 6.99 -0.92 13.55
N ALA A 31 7.22 0.40 13.57
CA ALA A 31 6.57 1.31 14.53
C ALA A 31 5.04 1.38 14.30
N LEU A 32 4.59 1.45 13.06
CA LEU A 32 3.17 1.45 12.69
C LEU A 32 2.48 0.14 13.11
N LYS A 33 3.10 -1.01 12.87
CA LYS A 33 2.60 -2.31 13.35
C LYS A 33 2.49 -2.35 14.87
N ALA A 34 3.53 -1.91 15.58
CA ALA A 34 3.50 -1.84 17.04
C ALA A 34 2.40 -0.90 17.57
N CYS A 35 2.15 0.22 16.87
CA CYS A 35 1.03 1.10 17.19
C CYS A 35 -0.31 0.36 17.02
N VAL A 36 -0.53 -0.30 15.88
CA VAL A 36 -1.80 -1.01 15.58
C VAL A 36 -2.04 -2.13 16.58
N GLU A 37 -1.01 -2.90 16.95
CA GLU A 37 -1.11 -3.95 17.97
C GLU A 37 -1.41 -3.40 19.38
N GLY A 38 -0.93 -2.19 19.68
CA GLY A 38 -1.15 -1.50 20.96
C GLY A 38 -2.41 -0.66 21.02
N ALA A 39 -3.09 -0.42 19.89
CA ALA A 39 -4.27 0.41 19.81
C ALA A 39 -5.44 -0.23 20.58
N LYS A 40 -5.95 0.47 21.60
CA LYS A 40 -7.03 -0.04 22.46
C LYS A 40 -8.42 0.16 21.87
N ASP A 41 -8.58 1.21 21.06
CA ASP A 41 -9.85 1.60 20.48
C ASP A 41 -9.81 1.38 18.97
N ASP A 42 -9.42 2.40 18.23
CA ASP A 42 -9.42 2.39 16.78
C ASP A 42 -7.99 2.31 16.23
N PRO A 43 -7.59 1.22 15.53
CA PRO A 43 -6.26 1.13 14.93
C PRO A 43 -5.98 2.23 13.90
N ARG A 44 -7.00 2.91 13.38
CA ARG A 44 -6.83 4.10 12.52
C ARG A 44 -6.26 5.31 13.27
N SER A 45 -6.23 5.28 14.61
CA SER A 45 -5.49 6.28 15.41
C SER A 45 -3.97 6.24 15.21
N CYS A 46 -3.45 5.18 14.57
CA CYS A 46 -2.05 5.06 14.19
C CYS A 46 -1.69 5.76 12.87
N ILE A 47 -2.69 6.25 12.13
CA ILE A 47 -2.44 7.10 10.97
C ILE A 47 -1.80 8.40 11.48
N GLU A 48 -0.75 8.87 10.82
CA GLU A 48 0.09 10.01 11.18
C GLU A 48 1.09 9.78 12.34
N THR A 49 1.24 8.54 12.85
CA THR A 49 2.30 8.18 13.85
C THR A 49 3.71 8.60 13.41
N VAL A 50 3.98 8.52 12.12
CA VAL A 50 5.24 8.90 11.49
C VAL A 50 5.19 10.34 10.97
N VAL A 51 4.04 10.78 10.46
CA VAL A 51 3.88 12.13 9.90
C VAL A 51 4.09 13.19 10.97
N ASP A 52 3.46 13.05 12.14
CA ASP A 52 3.50 14.03 13.22
C ASP A 52 4.94 14.37 13.66
N PRO A 53 5.77 13.40 14.11
CA PRO A 53 7.14 13.70 14.51
C PRO A 53 8.03 14.12 13.33
N CYS A 54 7.68 13.72 12.10
CA CYS A 54 8.40 14.17 10.91
C CYS A 54 8.17 15.66 10.66
N VAL A 55 6.92 16.12 10.72
CA VAL A 55 6.53 17.52 10.52
C VAL A 55 7.13 18.40 11.64
N ASP A 56 7.03 17.97 12.90
CA ASP A 56 7.63 18.66 14.05
C ASP A 56 9.16 18.82 13.93
N GLY A 57 9.81 17.90 13.22
CA GLY A 57 11.25 17.89 12.98
C GLY A 57 11.71 18.77 11.80
N LEU A 58 10.80 19.33 11.01
CA LEU A 58 11.17 20.13 9.84
C LEU A 58 11.77 21.47 10.28
N SER A 59 12.88 21.88 9.65
CA SER A 59 13.47 23.20 9.86
C SER A 59 12.58 24.35 9.35
N SER A 60 11.63 24.02 8.47
CA SER A 60 10.55 24.89 8.00
C SER A 60 9.42 24.03 7.44
N GLU A 61 8.17 24.33 7.81
CA GLU A 61 6.95 23.67 7.31
C GLU A 61 6.62 24.09 5.87
N THR A 62 7.55 23.82 4.95
CA THR A 62 7.27 23.96 3.52
C THR A 62 6.36 22.82 3.07
N GLU A 63 5.49 23.07 2.09
CA GLU A 63 4.61 22.04 1.54
C GLU A 63 5.38 20.83 1.03
N THR A 64 6.56 21.03 0.42
CA THR A 64 7.44 19.92 0.02
C THR A 64 7.87 19.06 1.20
N GLY A 65 8.22 19.68 2.34
CA GLY A 65 8.61 18.96 3.55
C GLY A 65 7.45 18.16 4.13
N VAL A 66 6.28 18.80 4.25
CA VAL A 66 5.06 18.15 4.76
C VAL A 66 4.62 17.00 3.84
N ASN A 67 4.65 17.18 2.53
CA ASN A 67 4.33 16.13 1.57
C ASN A 67 5.29 14.94 1.70
N GLY A 68 6.59 15.21 1.89
CA GLY A 68 7.59 14.17 2.12
C GLY A 68 7.34 13.33 3.39
N CYS A 69 6.81 13.95 4.45
CA CYS A 69 6.40 13.22 5.65
C CYS A 69 5.23 12.27 5.39
N TYR A 70 4.21 12.72 4.63
CA TYR A 70 3.11 11.87 4.21
C TYR A 70 3.56 10.74 3.28
N ASP A 71 4.44 11.01 2.32
CA ASP A 71 4.96 10.00 1.40
C ASP A 71 5.77 8.91 2.15
N ARG A 72 6.58 9.32 3.14
CA ARG A 72 7.34 8.40 4.01
C ARG A 72 6.43 7.45 4.77
N GLU A 73 5.40 7.98 5.43
CA GLU A 73 4.44 7.15 6.15
C GLU A 73 3.63 6.27 5.19
N ALA A 74 3.27 6.78 4.01
CA ALA A 74 2.56 6.00 3.00
C ALA A 74 3.39 4.80 2.51
N GLU A 75 4.71 4.95 2.32
CA GLU A 75 5.62 3.86 1.96
C GLU A 75 5.72 2.80 3.09
N ALA A 76 5.74 3.25 4.34
CA ALA A 76 5.71 2.37 5.50
C ALA A 76 4.38 1.61 5.61
N TRP A 77 3.24 2.28 5.41
CA TRP A 77 1.94 1.62 5.34
C TRP A 77 1.81 0.68 4.15
N ASP A 78 2.41 0.98 2.98
CA ASP A 78 2.42 0.07 1.83
C ASP A 78 3.21 -1.21 2.15
N THR A 79 4.29 -1.09 2.92
CA THR A 79 5.03 -2.26 3.43
C THR A 79 4.11 -3.15 4.29
N VAL A 80 3.39 -2.56 5.26
CA VAL A 80 2.44 -3.27 6.12
C VAL A 80 1.28 -3.86 5.31
N LEU A 81 0.74 -3.11 4.35
CA LEU A 81 -0.33 -3.55 3.46
C LEU A 81 0.08 -4.79 2.67
N ASN A 82 1.28 -4.80 2.08
CA ASN A 82 1.76 -5.92 1.29
C ASN A 82 2.08 -7.16 2.15
N GLU A 83 2.52 -6.98 3.39
CA GLU A 83 2.64 -8.06 4.37
C GLU A 83 1.27 -8.68 4.68
N ASN A 84 0.29 -7.85 5.03
CA ASN A 84 -1.06 -8.29 5.38
C ASN A 84 -1.79 -8.91 4.18
N TYR A 85 -1.62 -8.35 2.97
CA TYR A 85 -2.16 -8.93 1.74
C TYR A 85 -1.61 -10.34 1.48
N LYS A 86 -0.32 -10.58 1.72
CA LYS A 86 0.27 -11.92 1.56
C LYS A 86 -0.30 -12.92 2.55
N ALA A 87 -0.50 -12.51 3.80
CA ALA A 87 -1.15 -13.33 4.82
C ALA A 87 -2.60 -13.65 4.41
N ALA A 88 -3.40 -12.64 4.09
CA ALA A 88 -4.79 -12.81 3.65
C ALA A 88 -4.90 -13.69 2.38
N MET A 89 -3.97 -13.57 1.43
CA MET A 89 -3.92 -14.44 0.25
C MET A 89 -3.63 -15.90 0.59
N LYS A 90 -2.76 -16.16 1.58
CA LYS A 90 -2.47 -17.51 2.06
C LYS A 90 -3.72 -18.13 2.71
N ASP A 91 -4.42 -17.36 3.54
CA ASP A 91 -5.62 -17.84 4.22
C ASP A 91 -6.76 -18.09 3.22
N ALA A 92 -6.99 -17.15 2.29
CA ALA A 92 -7.94 -17.33 1.19
C ALA A 92 -7.62 -18.57 0.33
N SER A 93 -6.34 -18.86 0.09
CA SER A 93 -5.93 -20.07 -0.63
C SER A 93 -6.20 -21.35 0.15
N SER A 94 -6.07 -21.31 1.49
CA SER A 94 -6.40 -22.43 2.37
C SER A 94 -7.91 -22.70 2.36
N TYR A 95 -8.73 -21.65 2.47
CA TYR A 95 -10.19 -21.76 2.32
C TYR A 95 -10.60 -22.35 0.96
N ASP A 96 -9.95 -21.92 -0.13
CA ASP A 96 -10.22 -22.46 -1.46
C ASP A 96 -9.83 -23.94 -1.60
N ALA A 97 -8.82 -24.40 -0.87
CA ALA A 97 -8.45 -25.82 -0.82
C ALA A 97 -9.48 -26.64 -0.06
N GLU A 98 -9.88 -26.19 1.13
CA GLU A 98 -10.91 -26.84 1.95
C GLU A 98 -12.26 -26.90 1.21
N ALA A 99 -12.67 -25.81 0.56
CA ALA A 99 -13.90 -25.77 -0.23
C ALA A 99 -13.90 -26.88 -1.31
N LYS A 100 -12.78 -27.07 -2.02
CA LYS A 100 -12.65 -28.13 -3.04
C LYS A 100 -12.75 -29.53 -2.44
N GLU A 101 -12.13 -29.77 -1.29
CA GLU A 101 -12.17 -31.06 -0.60
C GLU A 101 -13.59 -31.41 -0.12
N ASN A 102 -14.34 -30.40 0.32
CA ASN A 102 -15.70 -30.54 0.83
C ASN A 102 -16.79 -30.46 -0.26
N GLY A 103 -16.41 -30.36 -1.54
CA GLY A 103 -17.35 -30.25 -2.67
C GLY A 103 -18.08 -28.90 -2.78
N GLY A 104 -17.55 -27.86 -2.13
CA GLY A 104 -17.99 -26.47 -2.28
C GLY A 104 -17.26 -25.72 -3.40
N ASP A 105 -17.61 -24.45 -3.57
CA ASP A 105 -17.08 -23.59 -4.63
C ASP A 105 -15.88 -22.75 -4.13
N PRO A 106 -14.68 -22.91 -4.71
CA PRO A 106 -13.54 -22.04 -4.42
C PRO A 106 -13.70 -20.67 -5.11
N GLY A 107 -13.04 -19.65 -4.58
CA GLY A 107 -12.97 -18.32 -5.19
C GLY A 107 -12.50 -17.19 -4.26
N ALA A 108 -12.15 -17.49 -3.01
CA ALA A 108 -11.71 -16.50 -2.04
C ALA A 108 -10.42 -15.80 -2.49
N ALA A 109 -9.42 -16.54 -2.98
CA ALA A 109 -8.14 -15.95 -3.39
C ALA A 109 -8.30 -15.05 -4.62
N ASP A 110 -9.06 -15.50 -5.62
CA ASP A 110 -9.36 -14.71 -6.82
C ASP A 110 -10.22 -13.48 -6.49
N GLY A 111 -11.18 -13.63 -5.57
CA GLY A 111 -11.98 -12.56 -5.02
C GLY A 111 -11.14 -11.48 -4.34
N LEU A 112 -10.24 -11.87 -3.44
CA LEU A 112 -9.33 -10.95 -2.75
C LEU A 112 -8.42 -10.21 -3.73
N LYS A 113 -7.83 -10.92 -4.69
CA LYS A 113 -6.99 -10.31 -5.74
C LYS A 113 -7.78 -9.29 -6.57
N LYS A 114 -9.02 -9.61 -6.95
CA LYS A 114 -9.91 -8.68 -7.67
C LYS A 114 -10.24 -7.46 -6.83
N ALA A 115 -10.59 -7.66 -5.56
CA ALA A 115 -10.89 -6.58 -4.62
C ALA A 115 -9.70 -5.64 -4.45
N GLN A 116 -8.49 -6.18 -4.26
CA GLN A 116 -7.28 -5.38 -4.10
C GLN A 116 -6.98 -4.50 -5.32
N ARG A 117 -7.14 -5.05 -6.53
CA ARG A 117 -6.96 -4.28 -7.78
C ARG A 117 -7.99 -3.17 -7.95
N ALA A 118 -9.26 -3.46 -7.61
CA ALA A 118 -10.32 -2.47 -7.65
C ALA A 118 -10.09 -1.35 -6.62
N TRP A 119 -9.60 -1.72 -5.42
CA TRP A 119 -9.25 -0.77 -4.38
C TRP A 119 -8.13 0.18 -4.81
N ILE A 120 -7.06 -0.31 -5.45
CA ILE A 120 -5.99 0.56 -5.98
C ILE A 120 -6.57 1.60 -6.95
N ALA A 121 -7.38 1.16 -7.92
CA ALA A 121 -8.01 2.06 -8.88
C ALA A 121 -8.94 3.07 -8.20
N PHE A 122 -9.67 2.66 -7.17
CA PHE A 122 -10.52 3.54 -6.37
C PHE A 122 -9.69 4.58 -5.59
N ARG A 123 -8.62 4.16 -4.91
CA ARG A 123 -7.71 5.05 -4.17
C ARG A 123 -7.14 6.12 -5.08
N ASP A 124 -6.58 5.72 -6.22
CA ASP A 124 -5.94 6.65 -7.14
C ASP A 124 -6.98 7.64 -7.69
N ALA A 125 -8.17 7.17 -8.10
CA ALA A 125 -9.24 8.03 -8.58
C ALA A 125 -9.78 9.00 -7.50
N GLU A 126 -9.89 8.57 -6.25
CA GLU A 126 -10.36 9.41 -5.16
C GLU A 126 -9.33 10.48 -4.78
N CYS A 127 -8.04 10.11 -4.70
CA CYS A 127 -6.98 11.07 -4.44
C CYS A 127 -6.82 12.08 -5.58
N ASP A 128 -6.96 11.65 -6.85
CA ASP A 128 -6.99 12.56 -8.01
C ASP A 128 -8.20 13.50 -7.97
N ARG A 129 -9.38 13.01 -7.54
CA ARG A 129 -10.58 13.84 -7.38
C ARG A 129 -10.36 14.91 -6.30
N LEU A 130 -9.73 14.55 -5.19
CA LEU A 130 -9.40 15.49 -4.11
C LEU A 130 -8.34 16.50 -4.56
N TYR A 131 -7.32 16.07 -5.30
CA TYR A 131 -6.36 16.96 -5.94
C TYR A 131 -7.05 17.97 -6.86
N ALA A 132 -7.91 17.49 -7.77
CA ALA A 132 -8.61 18.32 -8.74
C ALA A 132 -9.62 19.29 -8.10
N ARG A 133 -10.19 18.94 -6.94
CA ARG A 133 -11.07 19.84 -6.18
C ARG A 133 -10.32 21.03 -5.58
N ASN A 134 -9.03 20.88 -5.30
CA ASN A 134 -8.18 21.92 -4.74
C ASN A 134 -7.41 22.60 -5.88
N MET A 135 -8.13 23.24 -6.81
CA MET A 135 -7.55 23.76 -8.06
C MET A 135 -6.47 24.83 -7.83
N ASP A 136 -6.66 25.66 -6.81
CA ASP A 136 -5.81 26.82 -6.54
C ASP A 136 -4.72 26.51 -5.52
N GLY A 137 -3.49 26.90 -5.86
CA GLY A 137 -2.33 26.79 -4.97
C GLY A 137 -1.70 25.39 -4.92
N THR A 138 -0.75 25.26 -4.00
CA THR A 138 0.14 24.11 -3.83
C THR A 138 -0.36 23.12 -2.77
N ILE A 139 -1.36 23.51 -1.97
CA ILE A 139 -2.03 22.66 -0.97
C ILE A 139 -2.60 21.36 -1.56
N ARG A 140 -2.96 21.35 -2.85
CA ARG A 140 -3.45 20.16 -3.55
C ARG A 140 -2.49 18.99 -3.52
N PHE A 141 -1.19 19.26 -3.50
CA PHE A 141 -0.17 18.22 -3.39
C PHE A 141 -0.18 17.58 -1.99
N THR A 142 -0.34 18.39 -0.94
CA THR A 142 -0.49 17.89 0.43
C THR A 142 -1.78 17.12 0.62
N VAL A 143 -2.89 17.59 0.05
CA VAL A 143 -4.17 16.85 0.06
C VAL A 143 -4.03 15.50 -0.63
N TYR A 144 -3.33 15.44 -1.76
CA TYR A 144 -3.09 14.18 -2.46
C TYR A 144 -2.21 13.23 -1.64
N ALA A 145 -1.09 13.71 -1.09
CA ALA A 145 -0.19 12.90 -0.27
C ALA A 145 -0.90 12.36 0.99
N ALA A 146 -1.63 13.21 1.71
CA ALA A 146 -2.43 12.81 2.87
C ALA A 146 -3.51 11.79 2.51
N CYS A 147 -4.15 11.92 1.33
CA CYS A 147 -5.11 10.95 0.83
C CYS A 147 -4.47 9.58 0.59
N GLN A 148 -3.33 9.55 -0.12
CA GLN A 148 -2.59 8.33 -0.41
C GLN A 148 -2.15 7.63 0.88
N ASN A 149 -1.62 8.40 1.84
CA ASN A 149 -1.23 7.90 3.16
C ASN A 149 -2.42 7.26 3.89
N ARG A 150 -3.49 8.03 4.13
CA ARG A 150 -4.66 7.57 4.88
C ARG A 150 -5.30 6.33 4.28
N MET A 151 -5.54 6.32 2.97
CA MET A 151 -6.21 5.19 2.31
C MET A 151 -5.34 3.93 2.31
N THR A 152 -4.02 4.08 2.15
CA THR A 152 -3.08 2.95 2.23
C THR A 152 -3.05 2.38 3.65
N ALA A 153 -3.04 3.24 4.67
CA ALA A 153 -3.12 2.83 6.07
C ALA A 153 -4.42 2.09 6.40
N GLU A 154 -5.57 2.65 6.01
CA GLU A 154 -6.89 2.03 6.21
C GLU A 154 -6.96 0.64 5.58
N ARG A 155 -6.41 0.46 4.37
CA ARG A 155 -6.38 -0.84 3.70
C ARG A 155 -5.41 -1.82 4.36
N ALA A 156 -4.26 -1.34 4.82
CA ALA A 156 -3.31 -2.15 5.58
C ALA A 156 -3.95 -2.70 6.85
N ILE A 157 -4.66 -1.84 7.60
CA ILE A 157 -5.40 -2.20 8.81
C ILE A 157 -6.52 -3.19 8.47
N GLU A 158 -7.36 -2.89 7.48
CA GLU A 158 -8.47 -3.79 7.06
C GLU A 158 -7.97 -5.20 6.74
N LEU A 159 -6.88 -5.32 5.97
CA LEU A 159 -6.27 -6.61 5.62
C LEU A 159 -5.61 -7.32 6.81
N GLY A 160 -5.23 -6.58 7.86
CA GLY A 160 -4.66 -7.13 9.09
C GLY A 160 -5.71 -7.58 10.11
N LEU A 161 -6.97 -7.17 9.95
CA LEU A 161 -8.10 -7.52 10.82
C LEU A 161 -8.82 -8.81 10.40
N THR A 162 -8.25 -9.63 9.51
CA THR A 162 -8.92 -10.86 9.05
C THR A 162 -9.10 -11.86 10.20
N ASP A 163 -10.36 -12.05 10.59
CA ASP A 163 -10.81 -12.91 11.68
C ASP A 163 -10.69 -14.42 11.35
N GLU A 164 -9.81 -15.15 12.04
CA GLU A 164 -9.94 -16.53 12.61
C GLU A 164 -8.59 -16.94 13.30
N PRO A 165 -8.59 -17.84 14.32
CA PRO A 165 -8.01 -17.58 15.64
C PRO A 165 -6.48 -17.71 15.75
N ARG A 166 -5.89 -16.83 16.58
CA ARG A 166 -4.55 -17.04 17.16
C ARG A 166 -4.52 -18.21 18.13
#